data_AF-A0A1X0UFD6-F1
#
_entry.id   AF-A0A1X0UFD6-F1
#
_cell.length_a   1.000
_cell.length_b   1.000
_cell.length_c   1.000
_cell.angle_alpha   90.00
_cell.angle_beta   90.00
_cell.angle_gamma   90.00
#
_symmetry.space_group_name_H-M   'P 1'
#
loop_
_entity.id
_entity.type
_entity.pdbx_description
1 polymer ?
#
loop_
_entity_poly.entity_id
_entity_poly.type
_entity_poly.pdbx_seq_one_letter_code
_entity_poly.pdbx_strand_id
1 'polypeptide(L)'
;MIWVTWRQFRGTILLGVLAPLLLATAIAVLTFLADRLGSNYVLFRCFGLSTTTCLTESSLTLASLATIALPVVLGVFVGVTAFSRDIERRTHVLGLTQAVGRMRWYWTRVLVVFTPIVLAMVVLGYVVLWSRFGTSPFGSSFVDAFYSRLEFPTFGTIGVVPAGYTALGLVIGSTAALLLRNTIGAMVVTMVATVAVIIAFPSLVREHYATPEVDRLTLEMSESGRSVAYEVAPSDVQRASWMVDSYYADVAGRRIDLPYDACSSEDDIWPDPREDETTADYNDRVDAFLTVRSEARVACLTELGADHYEHLLFEDRMLWRFQFTETALCLLLSALLAGGSTLAVRRLRP
;
A
#
# COMPACT_ATOMS: atom_id res chain seq x y z
N MET A 1 -5.57 37.46 7.76
CA MET A 1 -5.15 36.49 6.72
C MET A 1 -5.84 35.14 6.87
N ILE A 2 -5.70 34.44 8.01
CA ILE A 2 -6.35 33.14 8.26
C ILE A 2 -7.85 33.16 7.92
N TRP A 3 -8.59 34.17 8.40
CA TRP A 3 -10.03 34.31 8.13
C TRP A 3 -10.35 34.55 6.64
N VAL A 4 -9.51 35.32 5.93
CA VAL A 4 -9.69 35.60 4.50
C VAL A 4 -9.38 34.36 3.67
N THR A 5 -8.28 33.66 3.96
CA THR A 5 -7.92 32.40 3.29
C THR A 5 -8.98 31.33 3.55
N TRP A 6 -9.51 31.25 4.76
CA TRP A 6 -10.64 30.38 5.07
C TRP A 6 -11.86 30.69 4.22
N ARG A 7 -12.30 31.95 4.15
CA ARG A 7 -13.47 32.33 3.33
C ARG A 7 -13.26 32.05 1.84
N GLN A 8 -12.05 32.29 1.32
CA GLN A 8 -11.71 32.04 -0.08
C GLN A 8 -11.72 30.53 -0.41
N PHE A 9 -11.18 29.70 0.47
CA PHE A 9 -10.99 28.26 0.23
C PHE A 9 -11.99 27.36 0.97
N ARG A 10 -13.05 27.91 1.58
CA ARG A 10 -14.03 27.12 2.36
C ARG A 10 -14.60 25.94 1.59
N GLY A 11 -14.88 26.10 0.29
CA GLY A 11 -15.43 25.02 -0.53
C GLY A 11 -14.41 23.92 -0.80
N THR A 12 -13.16 24.27 -1.09
CA THR A 12 -12.09 23.29 -1.32
C THR A 12 -11.67 22.59 -0.04
N ILE A 13 -11.63 23.30 1.09
CA ILE A 13 -11.37 22.71 2.40
C ILE A 13 -12.50 21.74 2.77
N LEU A 14 -13.76 22.17 2.61
CA LEU A 14 -14.92 21.35 2.94
C LEU A 14 -14.98 20.08 2.07
N LEU A 15 -14.78 20.18 0.76
CA LEU A 15 -14.70 19.00 -0.12
C LEU A 15 -13.49 18.12 0.21
N GLY A 16 -12.31 18.71 0.43
CA GLY A 16 -11.08 17.98 0.74
C GLY A 16 -11.13 17.26 2.10
N VAL A 17 -11.91 17.76 3.06
CA VAL A 17 -12.13 17.13 4.37
C VAL A 17 -13.29 16.15 4.33
N LEU A 18 -14.40 16.50 3.67
CA LEU A 18 -15.57 15.61 3.59
C LEU A 18 -15.29 14.37 2.76
N ALA A 19 -14.49 14.44 1.69
CA ALA A 19 -14.18 13.26 0.89
C ALA A 19 -13.57 12.10 1.72
N PRO A 20 -12.47 12.29 2.47
CA PRO A 20 -11.92 11.23 3.33
C PRO A 20 -12.84 10.88 4.51
N LEU A 21 -13.55 11.85 5.11
CA LEU A 21 -14.45 11.54 6.22
C LEU A 21 -15.69 10.75 5.78
N LEU A 22 -16.28 11.06 4.63
CA LEU A 22 -17.40 10.31 4.08
C LEU A 22 -16.96 8.89 3.72
N LEU A 23 -15.78 8.74 3.12
CA LEU A 23 -15.20 7.43 2.86
C LEU A 23 -14.96 6.65 4.16
N ALA A 24 -14.43 7.29 5.20
CA ALA A 24 -14.25 6.68 6.51
C ALA A 24 -15.59 6.25 7.12
N THR A 25 -16.63 7.08 7.06
CA THR A 25 -17.97 6.70 7.54
C THR A 25 -18.57 5.55 6.74
N ALA A 26 -18.39 5.52 5.42
CA ALA A 26 -18.87 4.43 4.57
C ALA A 26 -18.17 3.11 4.95
N ILE A 27 -16.84 3.13 5.13
CA ILE A 27 -16.06 1.98 5.58
C ILE A 27 -16.54 1.50 6.95
N ALA A 28 -16.75 2.41 7.91
CA ALA A 28 -17.22 2.04 9.25
C ALA A 28 -18.61 1.40 9.23
N VAL A 29 -19.54 1.95 8.44
CA VAL A 29 -20.89 1.38 8.26
C VAL A 29 -20.84 0.02 7.58
N LEU A 30 -20.04 -0.13 6.52
CA LEU A 30 -19.87 -1.40 5.82
C LEU A 30 -19.26 -2.48 6.73
N THR A 31 -18.29 -2.10 7.57
CA THR A 31 -17.68 -3.00 8.56
C THR A 31 -18.72 -3.49 9.56
N PHE A 32 -19.51 -2.58 10.13
CA PHE A 32 -20.57 -2.95 11.06
C PHE A 32 -21.63 -3.86 10.43
N LEU A 33 -21.97 -3.64 9.14
CA LEU A 33 -22.88 -4.51 8.40
C LEU A 33 -22.26 -5.88 8.15
N ALA A 34 -20.97 -5.95 7.78
CA ALA A 34 -20.24 -7.19 7.57
C ALA A 34 -20.19 -8.05 8.84
N ASP A 35 -19.89 -7.44 9.99
CA ASP A 35 -19.88 -8.09 11.31
C ASP A 35 -21.24 -8.72 11.64
N ARG A 36 -22.34 -8.03 11.31
CA ARG A 36 -23.70 -8.51 11.55
C ARG A 36 -24.09 -9.69 10.66
N LEU A 37 -23.50 -9.79 9.48
CA LEU A 37 -23.75 -10.84 8.50
C LEU A 37 -22.84 -12.06 8.70
N GLY A 38 -21.87 -12.01 9.63
CA GLY A 38 -20.89 -13.08 9.84
C GLY A 38 -19.94 -13.27 8.65
N SER A 39 -19.63 -12.18 7.95
CA SER A 39 -18.80 -12.21 6.74
C SER A 39 -17.31 -12.22 7.06
N ASN A 40 -16.52 -12.97 6.30
CA ASN A 40 -15.06 -12.96 6.35
C ASN A 40 -14.56 -11.95 5.30
N TYR A 41 -13.78 -10.94 5.72
CA TYR A 41 -13.62 -9.66 5.00
C TYR A 41 -12.77 -9.68 3.69
N VAL A 42 -12.99 -10.64 2.79
CA VAL A 42 -12.12 -10.97 1.65
C VAL A 42 -12.78 -10.65 0.30
N LEU A 43 -12.04 -10.04 -0.63
CA LEU A 43 -12.44 -9.87 -2.04
C LEU A 43 -12.38 -11.22 -2.79
N PHE A 44 -13.23 -11.41 -3.82
CA PHE A 44 -13.23 -12.56 -4.74
C PHE A 44 -13.71 -13.93 -4.24
N ARG A 45 -13.99 -14.15 -2.95
CA ARG A 45 -14.64 -15.40 -2.48
C ARG A 45 -16.17 -15.45 -2.72
N CYS A 46 -16.68 -14.81 -3.77
CA CYS A 46 -18.13 -14.76 -4.04
C CYS A 46 -18.73 -16.07 -4.57
N PHE A 47 -17.95 -17.15 -4.66
CA PHE A 47 -18.46 -18.47 -5.04
C PHE A 47 -19.14 -19.13 -3.84
N GLY A 48 -20.46 -19.33 -3.92
CA GLY A 48 -21.26 -20.01 -2.87
C GLY A 48 -21.72 -19.12 -1.70
N LEU A 49 -21.35 -17.84 -1.67
CA LEU A 49 -21.85 -16.86 -0.70
C LEU A 49 -23.18 -16.24 -1.16
N SER A 50 -23.97 -15.73 -0.19
CA SER A 50 -25.15 -14.92 -0.51
C SER A 50 -24.76 -13.62 -1.23
N THR A 51 -25.61 -13.15 -2.15
CA THR A 51 -25.38 -11.93 -2.94
C THR A 51 -25.11 -10.71 -2.04
N THR A 52 -25.79 -10.61 -0.89
CA THR A 52 -25.64 -9.52 0.08
C THR A 52 -24.29 -9.53 0.78
N THR A 53 -23.77 -10.71 1.13
CA THR A 53 -22.44 -10.87 1.72
C THR A 53 -21.36 -10.45 0.73
N CYS A 54 -21.43 -10.96 -0.50
CA CYS A 54 -20.48 -10.66 -1.57
C CYS A 54 -20.42 -9.15 -1.92
N LEU A 55 -21.57 -8.48 -1.98
CA LEU A 55 -21.63 -7.04 -2.25
C LEU A 55 -21.02 -6.21 -1.11
N THR A 56 -21.28 -6.60 0.13
CA THR A 56 -20.71 -5.91 1.32
C THR A 56 -19.18 -6.04 1.33
N GLU A 57 -18.66 -7.22 1.00
CA GLU A 57 -17.21 -7.46 0.93
C GLU A 57 -16.50 -6.70 -0.19
N SER A 58 -17.08 -6.77 -1.38
CA SER A 58 -16.54 -6.10 -2.56
C SER A 58 -16.52 -4.59 -2.37
N SER A 59 -17.58 -4.03 -1.76
CA SER A 59 -17.68 -2.60 -1.48
C SER A 59 -16.70 -2.15 -0.39
N LEU A 60 -16.52 -2.92 0.69
CA LEU A 60 -15.56 -2.62 1.75
C LEU A 60 -14.12 -2.61 1.21
N THR A 61 -13.79 -3.58 0.37
CA THR A 61 -12.46 -3.69 -0.22
C THR A 61 -12.20 -2.54 -1.20
N LEU A 62 -13.16 -2.25 -2.10
CA LEU A 62 -13.03 -1.14 -3.04
C LEU A 62 -12.93 0.22 -2.33
N ALA A 63 -13.71 0.42 -1.27
CA ALA A 63 -13.64 1.63 -0.44
C ALA A 63 -12.29 1.76 0.25
N SER A 64 -11.74 0.65 0.75
CA SER A 64 -10.41 0.64 1.37
C SER A 64 -9.30 0.94 0.36
N LEU A 65 -9.38 0.39 -0.87
CA LEU A 65 -8.45 0.69 -1.96
C LEU A 65 -8.55 2.14 -2.44
N ALA A 66 -9.74 2.75 -2.42
CA ALA A 66 -9.92 4.15 -2.79
C ALA A 66 -9.03 5.08 -1.94
N THR A 67 -8.68 4.69 -0.71
CA THR A 67 -7.76 5.42 0.18
C THR A 67 -6.40 5.68 -0.47
N ILE A 68 -5.91 4.78 -1.34
CA ILE A 68 -4.62 4.97 -2.03
C ILE A 68 -4.70 6.01 -3.15
N ALA A 69 -5.88 6.20 -3.73
CA ALA A 69 -6.12 7.17 -4.80
C ALA A 69 -6.34 8.59 -4.26
N LEU A 70 -6.88 8.73 -3.03
CA LEU A 70 -7.18 10.03 -2.43
C LEU A 70 -5.98 11.00 -2.37
N PRO A 71 -4.76 10.60 -1.96
CA PRO A 71 -3.59 11.48 -1.98
C PRO A 71 -3.35 12.12 -3.36
N VAL A 72 -3.53 11.36 -4.44
CA VAL A 72 -3.35 11.83 -5.82
C VAL A 72 -4.45 12.84 -6.16
N VAL A 73 -5.71 12.49 -5.93
CA VAL A 73 -6.87 13.35 -6.21
C VAL A 73 -6.77 14.67 -5.43
N LEU A 74 -6.45 14.59 -4.14
CA LEU A 74 -6.29 15.78 -3.29
C LEU A 74 -5.09 16.62 -3.71
N GLY A 75 -3.97 16.02 -4.10
CA GLY A 75 -2.81 16.73 -4.65
C GLY A 75 -3.16 17.51 -5.93
N VAL A 76 -3.82 16.85 -6.87
CA VAL A 76 -4.23 17.42 -8.17
C VAL A 76 -5.25 18.54 -8.00
N PHE A 77 -6.32 18.31 -7.23
CA PHE A 77 -7.41 19.27 -7.14
C PHE A 77 -7.22 20.32 -6.04
N VAL A 78 -6.71 19.96 -4.88
CA VAL A 78 -6.53 20.91 -3.76
C VAL A 78 -5.14 21.53 -3.80
N GLY A 79 -4.09 20.72 -3.95
CA GLY A 79 -2.70 21.19 -3.96
C GLY A 79 -2.44 22.20 -5.07
N VAL A 80 -2.84 21.88 -6.30
CA VAL A 80 -2.67 22.77 -7.46
C VAL A 80 -3.54 24.02 -7.35
N THR A 81 -4.84 23.86 -7.08
CA THR A 81 -5.79 25.00 -7.14
C THR A 81 -5.65 25.99 -5.99
N ALA A 82 -4.95 25.62 -4.91
CA ALA A 82 -4.59 26.53 -3.83
C ALA A 82 -3.76 27.74 -4.29
N PHE A 83 -3.02 27.59 -5.41
CA PHE A 83 -2.15 28.65 -5.94
C PHE A 83 -2.43 28.99 -7.40
N SER A 84 -2.77 28.01 -8.24
CA SER A 84 -2.88 28.22 -9.69
C SER A 84 -3.96 29.23 -10.08
N ARG A 85 -5.12 29.22 -9.39
CA ARG A 85 -6.23 30.16 -9.64
C ARG A 85 -5.83 31.63 -9.51
N ASP A 86 -4.96 31.92 -8.54
CA ASP A 86 -4.54 33.31 -8.27
C ASP A 86 -3.37 33.76 -9.17
N ILE A 87 -2.61 32.80 -9.70
CA ILE A 87 -1.57 33.07 -10.70
C ILE A 87 -2.23 33.41 -12.04
N GLU A 88 -3.20 32.60 -12.47
CA GLU A 88 -3.92 32.80 -13.73
C GLU A 88 -4.73 34.11 -13.75
N ARG A 89 -5.42 34.41 -12.64
CA ARG A 89 -6.22 35.65 -12.52
C ARG A 89 -5.43 36.88 -12.12
N ARG A 90 -4.11 36.75 -11.90
CA ARG A 90 -3.22 37.79 -11.36
C ARG A 90 -3.71 38.44 -10.06
N THR A 91 -4.61 37.80 -9.32
CA THR A 91 -5.14 38.30 -8.05
C THR A 91 -4.07 38.30 -6.94
N HIS A 92 -2.98 37.55 -7.11
CA HIS A 92 -1.83 37.60 -6.22
C HIS A 92 -1.20 39.01 -6.12
N VAL A 93 -1.33 39.84 -7.16
CA VAL A 93 -0.84 41.23 -7.17
C VAL A 93 -1.55 42.09 -6.13
N LEU A 94 -2.89 42.02 -6.08
CA LEU A 94 -3.72 42.78 -5.13
C LEU A 94 -3.46 42.35 -3.67
N GLY A 95 -3.16 41.08 -3.43
CA GLY A 95 -2.83 40.58 -2.09
C GLY A 95 -1.44 41.02 -1.62
N LEU A 96 -0.48 41.14 -2.55
CA LEU A 96 0.90 41.53 -2.26
C LEU A 96 1.10 43.04 -2.11
N THR A 97 0.16 43.86 -2.56
CA THR A 97 0.20 45.32 -2.38
C THR A 97 -0.31 45.78 -1.01
N GLN A 98 -1.11 44.97 -0.29
CA GLN A 98 -1.73 45.34 1.00
C GLN A 98 -0.87 45.05 2.25
N ALA A 99 0.43 45.33 2.21
CA ALA A 99 1.37 45.18 3.35
C ALA A 99 1.54 43.75 3.92
N VAL A 100 1.09 42.72 3.20
CA VAL A 100 1.29 41.33 3.59
C VAL A 100 2.58 40.79 2.98
N GLY A 101 3.50 40.28 3.81
CA GLY A 101 4.71 39.62 3.34
C GLY A 101 4.43 38.34 2.54
N ARG A 102 5.15 38.14 1.43
CA ARG A 102 5.04 36.97 0.51
C ARG A 102 5.09 35.62 1.24
N MET A 103 6.00 35.49 2.21
CA MET A 103 6.14 34.26 2.99
C MET A 103 4.96 34.01 3.92
N ARG A 104 4.44 35.06 4.56
CA ARG A 104 3.25 34.96 5.41
C ARG A 104 2.04 34.53 4.58
N TRP A 105 1.92 35.04 3.35
CA TRP A 105 0.86 34.67 2.40
C TRP A 105 0.92 33.19 2.02
N TYR A 106 2.10 32.70 1.64
CA TYR A 106 2.31 31.30 1.28
C TYR A 106 2.01 30.36 2.45
N TRP A 107 2.68 30.55 3.60
CA TRP A 107 2.55 29.64 4.75
C TRP A 107 1.15 29.65 5.37
N THR A 108 0.47 30.80 5.41
CA THR A 108 -0.90 30.84 5.93
C THR A 108 -1.83 30.00 5.07
N ARG A 109 -1.67 30.00 3.74
CA ARG A 109 -2.50 29.18 2.85
C ARG A 109 -2.22 27.70 3.00
N VAL A 110 -0.93 27.33 2.99
CA VAL A 110 -0.51 25.94 3.20
C VAL A 110 -1.07 25.41 4.50
N LEU A 111 -0.87 26.12 5.62
CA LEU A 111 -1.32 25.67 6.93
C LEU A 111 -2.86 25.65 7.06
N VAL A 112 -3.57 26.65 6.56
CA VAL A 112 -5.03 26.72 6.71
C VAL A 112 -5.75 25.72 5.81
N VAL A 113 -5.22 25.45 4.62
CA VAL A 113 -5.88 24.56 3.64
C VAL A 113 -5.44 23.11 3.82
N PHE A 114 -4.15 22.83 4.00
CA PHE A 114 -3.63 21.45 3.95
C PHE A 114 -3.78 20.73 5.28
N THR A 115 -3.54 21.40 6.41
CA THR A 115 -3.63 20.78 7.74
C THR A 115 -4.94 20.05 8.01
N PRO A 116 -6.14 20.64 7.81
CA PRO A 116 -7.39 19.92 8.09
C PRO A 116 -7.58 18.69 7.18
N ILE A 117 -7.09 18.73 5.95
CA ILE A 117 -7.20 17.61 4.99
C ILE A 117 -6.27 16.47 5.41
N VAL A 118 -5.03 16.79 5.79
CA VAL A 118 -4.08 15.79 6.31
C VAL A 118 -4.62 15.14 7.58
N LEU A 119 -5.21 15.91 8.50
CA LEU A 119 -5.86 15.36 9.70
C LEU A 119 -7.05 14.45 9.36
N ALA A 120 -7.86 14.80 8.37
CA ALA A 120 -8.96 13.95 7.91
C ALA A 120 -8.45 12.63 7.29
N MET A 121 -7.32 12.65 6.60
CA MET A 121 -6.67 11.45 6.07
C MET A 121 -6.08 10.56 7.17
N VAL A 122 -5.60 11.14 8.28
CA VAL A 122 -5.21 10.36 9.47
C VAL A 122 -6.42 9.59 9.99
N VAL A 123 -7.56 10.26 10.17
CA VAL A 123 -8.81 9.61 10.61
C VAL A 123 -9.20 8.48 9.67
N LEU A 124 -9.19 8.72 8.35
CA LEU A 124 -9.47 7.68 7.36
C LEU A 124 -8.53 6.48 7.50
N GLY A 125 -7.21 6.69 7.57
CA GLY A 125 -6.24 5.60 7.69
C GLY A 125 -6.41 4.76 8.96
N TYR A 126 -6.74 5.38 10.10
CA TYR A 126 -7.06 4.64 11.33
C TYR A 126 -8.39 3.89 11.24
N VAL A 127 -9.39 4.43 10.53
CA VAL A 127 -10.67 3.72 10.31
C VAL A 127 -10.48 2.50 9.41
N VAL A 128 -9.68 2.61 8.34
CA VAL A 128 -9.32 1.45 7.49
C VAL A 128 -8.54 0.42 8.30
N LEU A 129 -7.64 0.87 9.17
CA LEU A 129 -6.87 -0.02 10.03
C LEU A 129 -7.76 -0.80 11.00
N TRP A 130 -8.71 -0.11 11.63
CA TRP A 130 -9.68 -0.72 12.52
C TRP A 130 -10.61 -1.68 11.78
N SER A 131 -11.13 -1.29 10.60
CA SER A 131 -12.07 -2.12 9.86
C SER A 131 -11.47 -3.41 9.35
N ARG A 132 -10.22 -3.39 8.87
CA ARG A 132 -9.58 -4.56 8.25
C ARG A 132 -8.85 -5.45 9.25
N PHE A 133 -8.31 -4.88 10.33
CA PHE A 133 -7.40 -5.58 11.26
C PHE A 133 -7.85 -5.49 12.73
N GLY A 134 -9.06 -5.01 13.01
CA GLY A 134 -9.59 -4.87 14.37
C GLY A 134 -9.90 -6.20 15.05
N THR A 135 -10.29 -7.22 14.28
CA THR A 135 -10.70 -8.55 14.79
C THR A 135 -9.57 -9.57 14.72
N SER A 136 -8.70 -9.52 13.71
CA SER A 136 -7.49 -10.34 13.63
C SER A 136 -6.31 -9.60 13.02
N PRO A 137 -5.06 -9.83 13.49
CA PRO A 137 -3.86 -9.26 12.88
C PRO A 137 -3.59 -9.81 11.47
N PHE A 138 -4.03 -11.05 11.23
CA PHE A 138 -4.05 -11.73 9.93
C PHE A 138 -5.24 -11.30 9.06
N GLY A 139 -5.90 -10.19 9.42
CA GLY A 139 -7.15 -9.71 8.83
C GLY A 139 -7.18 -9.91 7.32
N SER A 140 -8.29 -10.42 6.83
CA SER A 140 -8.51 -10.76 5.43
C SER A 140 -8.12 -9.59 4.53
N SER A 141 -7.01 -9.78 3.83
CA SER A 141 -6.47 -8.75 2.98
C SER A 141 -7.34 -8.56 1.73
N PHE A 142 -6.96 -7.58 0.90
CA PHE A 142 -7.68 -7.19 -0.30
C PHE A 142 -7.81 -8.32 -1.32
N VAL A 143 -6.95 -9.33 -1.20
CA VAL A 143 -6.97 -10.61 -1.91
C VAL A 143 -6.52 -11.64 -0.86
N ASP A 144 -7.06 -12.85 -0.87
CA ASP A 144 -6.79 -13.96 0.08
C ASP A 144 -5.31 -14.44 0.10
N ALA A 145 -4.40 -13.67 -0.52
CA ALA A 145 -3.01 -14.00 -0.81
C ALA A 145 -2.00 -13.12 -0.05
N PHE A 146 -2.45 -12.14 0.73
CA PHE A 146 -1.56 -11.24 1.47
C PHE A 146 -1.63 -11.53 2.95
N TYR A 147 -0.49 -11.87 3.53
CA TYR A 147 -0.37 -12.37 4.90
C TYR A 147 0.10 -11.27 5.87
N SER A 148 0.35 -10.05 5.39
CA SER A 148 0.91 -8.96 6.21
C SER A 148 0.36 -7.58 5.90
N ARG A 149 0.31 -6.74 6.93
CA ARG A 149 -0.07 -5.31 6.83
C ARG A 149 1.03 -4.45 6.22
N LEU A 150 2.23 -5.00 6.05
CA LEU A 150 3.39 -4.34 5.44
C LEU A 150 3.38 -4.39 3.90
N GLU A 151 2.58 -5.29 3.33
CA GLU A 151 2.46 -5.51 1.89
C GLU A 151 1.73 -4.36 1.18
N PHE A 152 2.08 -4.16 -0.09
CA PHE A 152 1.34 -3.29 -0.98
C PHE A 152 0.11 -4.03 -1.54
N PRO A 153 -1.09 -3.41 -1.61
CA PRO A 153 -1.40 -2.00 -1.32
C PRO A 153 -1.76 -1.71 0.15
N THR A 154 -1.91 -2.74 0.99
CA THR A 154 -2.43 -2.65 2.36
C THR A 154 -1.77 -1.57 3.20
N PHE A 155 -0.44 -1.59 3.27
CA PHE A 155 0.35 -0.67 4.11
C PHE A 155 0.05 0.80 3.81
N GLY A 156 -0.14 1.13 2.53
CA GLY A 156 -0.38 2.50 2.08
C GLY A 156 -1.80 3.03 2.33
N THR A 157 -2.73 2.16 2.76
CA THR A 157 -4.14 2.51 3.03
C THR A 157 -4.45 2.68 4.52
N ILE A 158 -3.54 2.24 5.41
CA ILE A 158 -3.77 2.16 6.84
C ILE A 158 -2.92 3.13 7.65
N GLY A 159 -3.36 3.43 8.87
CA GLY A 159 -2.58 4.18 9.86
C GLY A 159 -2.31 5.62 9.44
N VAL A 160 -1.05 6.04 9.47
CA VAL A 160 -0.63 7.43 9.24
C VAL A 160 -0.05 7.68 7.85
N VAL A 161 0.34 6.62 7.13
CA VAL A 161 0.95 6.72 5.79
C VAL A 161 0.06 7.40 4.74
N PRO A 162 -1.26 7.14 4.65
CA PRO A 162 -2.14 7.87 3.73
C PRO A 162 -2.07 9.40 3.91
N ALA A 163 -1.92 9.85 5.15
CA ALA A 163 -1.79 11.27 5.48
C ALA A 163 -0.43 11.83 5.05
N GLY A 164 0.65 11.06 5.19
CA GLY A 164 1.98 11.38 4.68
C GLY A 164 1.99 11.57 3.16
N TYR A 165 1.42 10.61 2.42
CA TYR A 165 1.27 10.73 0.96
C TYR A 165 0.40 11.91 0.56
N THR A 166 -0.66 12.21 1.32
CA THR A 166 -1.53 13.37 1.05
C THR A 166 -0.78 14.68 1.27
N ALA A 167 -0.02 14.80 2.36
CA ALA A 167 0.80 15.99 2.63
C ALA A 167 1.80 16.22 1.48
N LEU A 168 2.49 15.16 1.05
CA LEU A 168 3.42 15.22 -0.06
C LEU A 168 2.73 15.57 -1.39
N GLY A 169 1.62 14.92 -1.71
CA GLY A 169 0.82 15.20 -2.91
C GLY A 169 0.31 16.65 -2.97
N LEU A 170 -0.15 17.20 -1.84
CA LEU A 170 -0.57 18.61 -1.73
C LEU A 170 0.59 19.57 -1.97
N VAL A 171 1.77 19.27 -1.42
CA VAL A 171 2.96 20.10 -1.61
C VAL A 171 3.48 19.99 -3.05
N ILE A 172 3.59 18.79 -3.62
CA ILE A 172 3.90 18.59 -5.05
C ILE A 172 2.91 19.39 -5.90
N GLY A 173 1.61 19.29 -5.61
CA GLY A 173 0.51 20.11 -6.14
C GLY A 173 0.85 21.59 -6.22
N SER A 174 1.10 22.17 -5.04
CA SER A 174 1.34 23.59 -4.88
C SER A 174 2.64 24.05 -5.55
N THR A 175 3.70 23.24 -5.49
CA THR A 175 5.01 23.57 -6.06
C THR A 175 4.96 23.55 -7.58
N ALA A 176 4.34 22.53 -8.18
CA ALA A 176 4.13 22.45 -9.61
C ALA A 176 3.31 23.63 -10.13
N ALA A 177 2.25 24.02 -9.41
CA ALA A 177 1.43 25.19 -9.76
C ALA A 177 2.24 26.50 -9.78
N LEU A 178 3.11 26.70 -8.79
CA LEU A 178 3.96 27.89 -8.68
C LEU A 178 5.04 27.94 -9.78
N LEU A 179 5.60 26.79 -10.15
CA LEU A 179 6.68 26.68 -11.14
C LEU A 179 6.16 26.77 -12.58
N LEU A 180 5.14 25.98 -12.90
CA LEU A 180 4.64 25.83 -14.28
C LEU A 180 3.72 26.98 -14.67
N ARG A 181 3.03 27.60 -13.71
CA ARG A 181 2.05 28.68 -13.94
C ARG A 181 0.95 28.30 -14.93
N ASN A 182 0.71 26.99 -15.11
CA ASN A 182 -0.30 26.39 -15.95
C ASN A 182 -1.05 25.36 -15.10
N THR A 183 -2.35 25.56 -14.90
CA THR A 183 -3.21 24.63 -14.12
C THR A 183 -3.13 23.20 -14.64
N ILE A 184 -3.36 22.99 -15.93
CA ILE A 184 -3.44 21.65 -16.53
C ILE A 184 -2.08 20.96 -16.46
N GLY A 185 -1.01 21.68 -16.82
CA GLY A 185 0.35 21.16 -16.72
C GLY A 185 0.73 20.76 -15.30
N ALA A 186 0.36 21.58 -14.31
CA ALA A 186 0.58 21.26 -12.90
C ALA A 186 -0.22 20.03 -12.47
N MET A 187 -1.50 19.92 -12.84
CA MET A 187 -2.32 18.73 -12.53
C MET A 187 -1.66 17.44 -13.03
N VAL A 188 -1.21 17.41 -14.29
CA VAL A 188 -0.57 16.22 -14.87
C VAL A 188 0.73 15.86 -14.12
N VAL A 189 1.62 16.84 -13.91
CA VAL A 189 2.89 16.60 -13.20
C VAL A 189 2.63 16.08 -11.78
N THR A 190 1.62 16.61 -11.11
CA THR A 190 1.31 16.24 -9.73
C THR A 190 0.75 14.84 -9.62
N MET A 191 -0.09 14.44 -10.57
CA MET A 191 -0.60 13.09 -10.68
C MET A 191 0.56 12.10 -10.89
N VAL A 192 1.39 12.33 -11.90
CA VAL A 192 2.52 11.44 -12.23
C VAL A 192 3.51 11.34 -11.08
N ALA A 193 3.91 12.47 -10.48
CA ALA A 193 4.88 12.48 -9.38
C ALA A 193 4.33 11.81 -8.11
N THR A 194 3.06 12.03 -7.76
CA THR A 194 2.46 11.42 -6.56
C THR A 194 2.28 9.91 -6.75
N VAL A 195 1.85 9.46 -7.94
CA VAL A 195 1.76 8.03 -8.27
C VAL A 195 3.14 7.37 -8.26
N ALA A 196 4.15 8.02 -8.83
CA ALA A 196 5.53 7.52 -8.82
C ALA A 196 6.05 7.31 -7.38
N VAL A 197 5.74 8.24 -6.46
CA VAL A 197 6.06 8.09 -5.04
C VAL A 197 5.35 6.88 -4.43
N ILE A 198 4.03 6.75 -4.62
CA ILE A 198 3.25 5.64 -4.07
C ILE A 198 3.78 4.27 -4.53
N ILE A 199 4.31 4.19 -5.75
CA ILE A 199 4.91 2.96 -6.30
C ILE A 199 6.35 2.78 -5.83
N ALA A 200 7.18 3.83 -5.81
CA ALA A 200 8.60 3.74 -5.50
C ALA A 200 8.87 3.39 -4.03
N PHE A 201 8.03 3.85 -3.11
CA PHE A 201 8.19 3.55 -1.68
C PHE A 201 8.17 2.03 -1.39
N PRO A 202 7.12 1.28 -1.75
CA PRO A 202 7.09 -0.16 -1.53
C PRO A 202 8.16 -0.93 -2.33
N SER A 203 8.50 -0.49 -3.56
CA SER A 203 9.38 -1.27 -4.45
C SER A 203 10.88 -1.00 -4.30
N LEU A 204 11.27 0.13 -3.71
CA LEU A 204 12.68 0.53 -3.63
C LEU A 204 13.10 0.98 -2.24
N VAL A 205 12.20 1.59 -1.46
CA VAL A 205 12.59 2.30 -0.22
C VAL A 205 12.29 1.46 1.01
N ARG A 206 11.13 0.78 1.05
CA ARG A 206 10.61 0.12 2.25
C ARG A 206 11.47 -1.05 2.72
N GLU A 207 12.04 -1.79 1.78
CA GLU A 207 12.96 -2.91 2.08
C GLU A 207 14.20 -2.45 2.87
N HIS A 208 14.55 -1.17 2.78
CA HIS A 208 15.72 -0.59 3.43
C HIS A 208 15.43 0.04 4.80
N TYR A 209 14.20 -0.05 5.34
CA TYR A 209 13.86 0.53 6.65
C TYR A 209 14.43 -0.23 7.85
N ALA A 210 14.70 -1.52 7.66
CA ALA A 210 15.27 -2.41 8.65
C ALA A 210 16.02 -3.55 7.96
N THR A 211 16.85 -4.26 8.71
CA THR A 211 17.42 -5.53 8.25
C THR A 211 16.33 -6.60 8.32
N PRO A 212 16.08 -7.36 7.23
CA PRO A 212 15.09 -8.44 7.24
C PRO A 212 15.52 -9.56 8.20
N GLU A 213 14.53 -10.25 8.74
CA GLU A 213 14.74 -11.48 9.50
C GLU A 213 14.88 -12.65 8.52
N VAL A 214 15.79 -13.58 8.82
CA VAL A 214 16.06 -14.75 7.98
C VAL A 214 15.36 -15.94 8.61
N ASP A 215 14.36 -16.49 7.94
CA ASP A 215 13.76 -17.76 8.30
C ASP A 215 14.34 -18.87 7.43
N ARG A 216 14.76 -19.98 8.06
CA ARG A 216 15.46 -21.08 7.40
C ARG A 216 14.59 -22.31 7.39
N LEU A 217 14.24 -22.75 6.19
CA LEU A 217 13.52 -23.98 5.95
C LEU A 217 14.48 -25.04 5.41
N THR A 218 14.28 -26.28 5.84
CA THR A 218 14.98 -27.40 5.22
C THR A 218 14.46 -27.60 3.79
N LEU A 219 15.27 -28.17 2.90
CA LEU A 219 14.84 -28.46 1.53
C LEU A 219 13.59 -29.37 1.52
N GLU A 220 13.53 -30.35 2.42
CA GLU A 220 12.35 -31.20 2.57
C GLU A 220 11.10 -30.39 2.92
N MET A 221 11.21 -29.40 3.83
CA MET A 221 10.09 -28.53 4.17
C MET A 221 9.72 -27.60 3.01
N SER A 222 10.70 -27.09 2.24
CA SER A 222 10.50 -26.21 1.07
C SER A 222 9.90 -26.94 -0.13
N GLU A 223 10.22 -28.22 -0.32
CA GLU A 223 9.78 -29.01 -1.48
C GLU A 223 8.65 -29.99 -1.16
N SER A 224 8.25 -30.10 0.10
CA SER A 224 7.02 -30.85 0.45
C SER A 224 5.85 -30.27 -0.36
N GLY A 225 4.91 -31.08 -0.85
CA GLY A 225 3.74 -30.61 -1.59
C GLY A 225 2.86 -29.58 -0.84
N ARG A 226 3.21 -29.20 0.39
CA ARG A 226 2.59 -28.18 1.25
C ARG A 226 3.22 -26.79 1.17
N SER A 227 4.42 -26.64 0.63
CA SER A 227 5.21 -25.39 0.66
C SER A 227 5.27 -24.65 -0.67
N VAL A 228 4.59 -25.15 -1.71
CA VAL A 228 4.48 -24.46 -2.99
C VAL A 228 3.50 -23.28 -2.89
N ALA A 229 4.01 -22.15 -2.41
CA ALA A 229 3.73 -20.73 -2.71
C ALA A 229 2.30 -20.20 -3.00
N TYR A 230 1.23 -20.99 -3.00
CA TYR A 230 -0.12 -20.53 -3.35
C TYR A 230 -1.18 -20.80 -2.29
N GLU A 231 -0.97 -21.75 -1.38
CA GLU A 231 -1.85 -21.94 -0.21
C GLU A 231 -1.03 -22.46 0.97
N VAL A 232 -0.19 -21.61 1.58
CA VAL A 232 0.14 -21.88 2.99
C VAL A 232 -1.16 -21.69 3.75
N ALA A 233 -1.71 -22.79 4.28
CA ALA A 233 -2.90 -22.73 5.10
C ALA A 233 -2.67 -21.68 6.21
N PRO A 234 -3.61 -20.73 6.44
CA PRO A 234 -3.42 -19.69 7.46
C PRO A 234 -3.13 -20.24 8.86
N SER A 235 -3.45 -21.51 9.14
CA SER A 235 -3.11 -22.23 10.37
C SER A 235 -1.61 -22.52 10.52
N ASP A 236 -0.88 -22.59 9.41
CA ASP A 236 0.54 -22.94 9.36
C ASP A 236 1.41 -21.66 9.41
N VAL A 237 0.84 -20.48 9.14
CA VAL A 237 1.49 -19.18 9.31
C VAL A 237 1.37 -18.72 10.75
N GLN A 238 2.39 -19.02 11.56
CA GLN A 238 2.37 -18.70 12.99
C GLN A 238 2.40 -17.18 13.29
N ARG A 239 2.91 -16.36 12.35
CA ARG A 239 2.98 -14.88 12.46
C ARG A 239 2.80 -14.21 11.10
N ALA A 240 2.04 -13.11 11.07
CA ALA A 240 1.91 -12.26 9.90
C ALA A 240 3.27 -11.62 9.53
N SER A 241 3.79 -11.93 8.34
CA SER A 241 5.08 -11.46 7.85
C SER A 241 5.02 -11.11 6.37
N TRP A 242 5.68 -10.03 5.98
CA TRP A 242 5.87 -9.66 4.58
C TRP A 242 7.18 -10.28 4.09
N MET A 243 7.08 -11.17 3.10
CA MET A 243 8.23 -11.79 2.45
C MET A 243 8.78 -10.85 1.37
N VAL A 244 10.08 -10.54 1.46
CA VAL A 244 10.79 -9.63 0.56
C VAL A 244 11.51 -10.40 -0.53
N ASP A 245 12.20 -11.48 -0.13
CA ASP A 245 12.95 -12.35 -1.04
C ASP A 245 12.92 -13.78 -0.50
N SER A 246 13.12 -14.74 -1.39
CA SER A 246 13.28 -16.14 -1.02
C SER A 246 14.19 -16.84 -2.00
N TYR A 247 15.16 -17.61 -1.49
CA TYR A 247 16.17 -18.24 -2.32
C TYR A 247 16.75 -19.51 -1.68
N TYR A 248 17.35 -20.34 -2.51
CA TYR A 248 18.16 -21.48 -2.07
C TYR A 248 19.55 -21.02 -1.68
N ALA A 249 20.05 -21.52 -0.56
CA ALA A 249 21.36 -21.18 -0.03
C ALA A 249 22.24 -22.43 0.13
N ASP A 250 23.55 -22.24 -0.03
CA ASP A 250 24.54 -23.26 0.32
C ASP A 250 24.76 -23.33 1.85
N VAL A 251 25.57 -24.30 2.31
CA VAL A 251 25.93 -24.46 3.74
C VAL A 251 26.54 -23.18 4.35
N ALA A 252 27.16 -22.33 3.54
CA ALA A 252 27.76 -21.07 3.98
C ALA A 252 26.76 -19.89 3.97
N GLY A 253 25.51 -20.11 3.58
CA GLY A 253 24.47 -19.09 3.47
C GLY A 253 24.58 -18.23 2.20
N ARG A 254 25.31 -18.68 1.17
CA ARG A 254 25.39 -17.96 -0.11
C ARG A 254 24.24 -18.36 -1.00
N ARG A 255 23.58 -17.36 -1.59
CA ARG A 255 22.52 -17.54 -2.59
C ARG A 255 23.01 -18.36 -3.77
N ILE A 256 22.19 -19.32 -4.18
CA ILE A 256 22.36 -20.13 -5.37
C ILE A 256 21.31 -19.70 -6.39
N ASP A 257 21.77 -19.19 -7.52
CA ASP A 257 20.89 -18.83 -8.63
C ASP A 257 20.65 -20.06 -9.51
N LEU A 258 19.47 -20.66 -9.32
CA LEU A 258 19.01 -21.81 -10.12
C LEU A 258 18.17 -21.31 -11.30
N PRO A 259 18.32 -21.89 -12.51
CA PRO A 259 17.39 -21.61 -13.60
C PRO A 259 15.98 -22.12 -13.24
N TYR A 260 14.95 -21.51 -13.82
CA TYR A 260 13.55 -21.79 -13.44
C TYR A 260 13.13 -23.26 -13.69
N ASP A 261 13.73 -23.90 -14.69
CA ASP A 261 13.56 -25.31 -15.06
C ASP A 261 14.54 -26.25 -14.34
N ALA A 262 15.36 -25.74 -13.42
CA ALA A 262 16.23 -26.59 -12.60
C ALA A 262 15.39 -27.61 -11.84
N CYS A 263 15.83 -28.87 -11.89
CA CYS A 263 15.20 -29.99 -11.20
C CYS A 263 13.70 -30.16 -11.56
N SER A 264 13.24 -29.68 -12.72
CA SER A 264 11.91 -30.00 -13.23
C SER A 264 11.93 -31.38 -13.89
N SER A 265 10.94 -32.22 -13.62
CA SER A 265 10.76 -33.48 -14.34
C SER A 265 10.14 -33.22 -15.71
N GLU A 266 10.75 -33.73 -16.79
CA GLU A 266 10.22 -33.60 -18.17
C GLU A 266 8.91 -34.41 -18.37
N ASP A 267 8.67 -35.44 -17.56
CA ASP A 267 7.50 -36.33 -17.61
C ASP A 267 6.38 -35.92 -16.62
N ASP A 268 5.90 -34.68 -16.72
CA ASP A 268 4.84 -34.11 -15.85
C ASP A 268 3.43 -34.69 -16.13
N ILE A 269 3.30 -36.02 -16.15
CA ILE A 269 2.01 -36.70 -16.23
C ILE A 269 1.48 -36.86 -14.80
N TRP A 270 0.58 -35.95 -14.42
CA TRP A 270 -0.16 -36.06 -13.17
C TRP A 270 -1.00 -37.34 -13.15
N PRO A 271 -1.12 -38.04 -12.01
CA PRO A 271 -1.95 -39.24 -11.92
C PRO A 271 -3.43 -38.92 -12.14
N ASP A 272 -4.04 -39.50 -13.18
CA ASP A 272 -5.50 -39.41 -13.39
C ASP A 272 -6.27 -40.45 -12.54
N PRO A 273 -7.48 -40.13 -12.06
CA PRO A 273 -8.32 -41.11 -11.37
C PRO A 273 -8.60 -42.33 -12.24
N ARG A 274 -8.47 -43.55 -11.69
CA ARG A 274 -8.82 -44.78 -12.41
C ARG A 274 -10.33 -45.05 -12.30
N GLU A 275 -10.91 -45.75 -13.28
CA GLU A 275 -12.35 -46.01 -13.35
C GLU A 275 -12.90 -46.80 -12.14
N ASP A 276 -12.07 -47.62 -11.50
CA ASP A 276 -12.41 -48.54 -10.41
C ASP A 276 -11.85 -48.13 -9.04
N GLU A 277 -11.25 -46.95 -8.93
CA GLU A 277 -10.55 -46.48 -7.74
C GLU A 277 -11.43 -45.60 -6.84
N THR A 278 -11.33 -45.79 -5.53
CA THR A 278 -12.03 -44.90 -4.58
C THR A 278 -11.29 -43.57 -4.45
N THR A 279 -11.99 -42.51 -4.02
CA THR A 279 -11.35 -41.21 -3.79
C THR A 279 -10.23 -41.28 -2.74
N ALA A 280 -10.36 -42.15 -1.74
CA ALA A 280 -9.33 -42.34 -0.72
C ALA A 280 -8.07 -42.98 -1.33
N ASP A 281 -8.23 -44.06 -2.09
CA ASP A 281 -7.10 -44.75 -2.74
C ASP A 281 -6.40 -43.83 -3.76
N TYR A 282 -7.17 -43.00 -4.48
CA TYR A 282 -6.62 -41.99 -5.37
C TYR A 282 -5.75 -40.97 -4.63
N ASN A 283 -6.23 -40.44 -3.50
CA ASN A 283 -5.49 -39.49 -2.68
C ASN A 283 -4.19 -40.10 -2.15
N ASP A 284 -4.23 -41.34 -1.63
CA ASP A 284 -3.04 -42.03 -1.13
C ASP A 284 -1.99 -42.22 -2.24
N ARG A 285 -2.43 -42.52 -3.47
CA ARG A 285 -1.53 -42.64 -4.62
C ARG A 285 -0.94 -41.28 -5.03
N VAL A 286 -1.74 -40.21 -5.01
CA VAL A 286 -1.28 -38.85 -5.29
C VAL A 286 -0.27 -38.41 -4.24
N ASP A 287 -0.51 -38.68 -2.95
CA ASP A 287 0.42 -38.36 -1.87
C ASP A 287 1.75 -39.11 -2.02
N ALA A 288 1.70 -40.41 -2.39
CA ALA A 288 2.90 -41.19 -2.69
C ALA A 288 3.66 -40.62 -3.90
N PHE A 289 2.94 -40.22 -4.97
CA PHE A 289 3.54 -39.57 -6.14
C PHE A 289 4.22 -38.24 -5.78
N LEU A 290 3.55 -37.39 -5.00
CA LEU A 290 4.10 -36.12 -4.53
C LEU A 290 5.34 -36.32 -3.66
N THR A 291 5.34 -37.34 -2.79
CA THR A 291 6.48 -37.67 -1.92
C THR A 291 7.72 -38.05 -2.76
N VAL A 292 7.56 -38.99 -3.71
CA VAL A 292 8.65 -39.41 -4.62
C VAL A 292 9.16 -38.23 -5.44
N ARG A 293 8.25 -37.36 -5.91
CA ARG A 293 8.61 -36.15 -6.65
C ARG A 293 9.41 -35.16 -5.78
N SER A 294 8.97 -34.91 -4.55
CA SER A 294 9.68 -34.01 -3.63
C SER A 294 11.06 -34.55 -3.29
N GLU A 295 11.21 -35.85 -3.05
CA GLU A 295 12.51 -36.48 -2.77
C GLU A 295 13.47 -36.35 -3.95
N ALA A 296 13.01 -36.63 -5.17
CA ALA A 296 13.82 -36.49 -6.38
C ALA A 296 14.27 -35.03 -6.60
N ARG A 297 13.37 -34.07 -6.33
CA ARG A 297 13.68 -32.65 -6.45
C ARG A 297 14.67 -32.18 -5.38
N VAL A 298 14.48 -32.57 -4.12
CA VAL A 298 15.43 -32.28 -3.02
C VAL A 298 16.81 -32.88 -3.33
N ALA A 299 16.88 -34.11 -3.84
CA ALA A 299 18.14 -34.73 -4.23
C ALA A 299 18.86 -33.93 -5.32
N CYS A 300 18.15 -33.54 -6.39
CA CYS A 300 18.70 -32.69 -7.45
C CYS A 300 19.18 -31.32 -6.94
N LEU A 301 18.39 -30.65 -6.08
CA LEU A 301 18.79 -29.38 -5.47
C LEU A 301 20.06 -29.53 -4.63
N THR A 302 20.17 -30.64 -3.89
CA THR A 302 21.35 -30.96 -3.09
C THR A 302 22.58 -31.20 -3.97
N GLU A 303 22.43 -31.88 -5.10
CA GLU A 303 23.52 -32.07 -6.10
C GLU A 303 23.99 -30.74 -6.70
N LEU A 304 23.07 -29.79 -6.89
CA LEU A 304 23.37 -28.43 -7.34
C LEU A 304 23.96 -27.54 -6.22
N GLY A 305 24.11 -28.08 -5.01
CA GLY A 305 24.76 -27.44 -3.87
C GLY A 305 23.83 -26.67 -2.94
N ALA A 306 22.52 -26.75 -3.13
CA ALA A 306 21.55 -26.20 -2.19
C ALA A 306 21.53 -27.06 -0.92
N ASP A 307 21.53 -26.40 0.24
CA ASP A 307 21.48 -27.04 1.55
C ASP A 307 20.17 -26.72 2.28
N HIS A 308 19.71 -25.47 2.18
CA HIS A 308 18.48 -25.00 2.79
C HIS A 308 17.83 -23.89 1.96
N TYR A 309 16.60 -23.54 2.32
CA TYR A 309 15.84 -22.46 1.72
C TYR A 309 15.73 -21.31 2.73
N GLU A 310 16.06 -20.10 2.32
CA GLU A 310 15.98 -18.91 3.16
C GLU A 310 14.85 -17.99 2.70
N HIS A 311 14.03 -17.55 3.65
CA HIS A 311 13.07 -16.46 3.46
C HIS A 311 13.56 -15.21 4.17
N LEU A 312 13.63 -14.10 3.42
CA LEU A 312 13.85 -12.77 3.99
C LEU A 312 12.50 -12.13 4.25
N LEU A 313 12.19 -11.87 5.52
CA LEU A 313 10.87 -11.39 5.91
C LEU A 313 10.90 -10.26 6.95
N PHE A 314 9.83 -9.46 6.94
CA PHE A 314 9.54 -8.47 7.97
C PHE A 314 8.26 -8.86 8.73
N GLU A 315 8.39 -9.03 10.04
CA GLU A 315 7.25 -9.30 10.92
C GLU A 315 6.38 -8.05 11.16
N ASP A 316 5.07 -8.26 11.38
CA ASP A 316 4.09 -7.19 11.64
C ASP A 316 4.41 -6.32 12.88
N ARG A 317 5.25 -6.81 13.82
CA ARG A 317 5.73 -6.00 14.97
C ARG A 317 6.43 -4.71 14.52
N MET A 318 6.98 -4.68 13.30
CA MET A 318 7.67 -3.51 12.74
C MET A 318 6.72 -2.49 12.12
N LEU A 319 5.41 -2.77 12.06
CA LEU A 319 4.42 -1.92 11.38
C LEU A 319 4.50 -0.45 11.75
N TRP A 320 4.45 -0.13 13.05
CA TRP A 320 4.45 1.27 13.48
C TRP A 320 5.76 1.98 13.19
N ARG A 321 6.88 1.25 13.31
CA ARG A 321 8.19 1.79 12.95
C ARG A 321 8.21 2.13 11.46
N PHE A 322 7.73 1.25 10.59
CA PHE A 322 7.66 1.47 9.14
C PHE A 322 6.69 2.60 8.79
N GLN A 323 5.53 2.65 9.44
CA GLN A 323 4.52 3.71 9.25
C GLN A 323 5.10 5.09 9.59
N PHE A 324 5.83 5.20 10.71
CA PHE A 324 6.45 6.46 11.10
C PHE A 324 7.64 6.83 10.21
N THR A 325 8.48 5.88 9.79
CA THR A 325 9.61 6.18 8.89
C THR A 325 9.12 6.67 7.53
N GLU A 326 8.14 5.99 6.94
CA GLU A 326 7.57 6.36 5.64
C GLU A 326 6.87 7.71 5.67
N THR A 327 6.05 7.96 6.70
CA THR A 327 5.41 9.26 6.90
C THR A 327 6.44 10.36 7.17
N ALA A 328 7.49 10.10 7.95
CA ALA A 328 8.55 11.07 8.20
C ALA A 328 9.31 11.42 6.91
N LEU A 329 9.64 10.43 6.07
CA LEU A 329 10.26 10.66 4.77
C LEU A 329 9.35 11.52 3.87
N CYS A 330 8.04 11.21 3.82
CA CYS A 330 7.08 12.02 3.07
C CYS A 330 7.03 13.47 3.57
N LEU A 331 7.03 13.69 4.89
CA LEU A 331 7.03 15.02 5.50
C LEU A 331 8.35 15.77 5.28
N LEU A 332 9.49 15.09 5.31
CA LEU A 332 10.79 15.67 5.01
C LEU A 332 10.88 16.10 3.54
N LEU A 333 10.46 15.25 2.60
CA LEU A 333 10.36 15.60 1.19
C LEU A 333 9.41 16.78 0.97
N SER A 334 8.27 16.78 1.67
CA SER A 334 7.32 17.90 1.66
C SER A 334 7.96 19.19 2.16
N ALA A 335 8.71 19.16 3.26
CA ALA A 335 9.38 20.32 3.81
C ALA A 335 10.46 20.86 2.86
N LEU A 336 11.24 19.98 2.23
CA LEU A 336 12.26 20.34 1.23
C LEU A 336 11.62 20.98 -0.01
N LEU A 337 10.54 20.39 -0.54
CA LEU A 337 9.81 20.94 -1.68
C LEU A 337 9.15 22.28 -1.35
N ALA A 338 8.48 22.38 -0.19
CA ALA A 338 7.87 23.62 0.28
C ALA A 338 8.95 24.70 0.45
N GLY A 339 10.09 24.37 1.05
CA GLY A 339 11.26 25.23 1.18
C GLY A 339 11.79 25.72 -0.17
N GLY A 340 12.00 24.81 -1.13
CA GLY A 340 12.41 25.15 -2.50
C GLY A 340 11.41 26.05 -3.22
N SER A 341 10.10 25.83 -3.02
CA SER A 341 9.04 26.63 -3.61
C SER A 341 9.05 28.09 -3.12
N THR A 342 9.60 28.36 -1.93
CA THR A 342 9.74 29.74 -1.44
C THR A 342 10.62 30.59 -2.37
N LEU A 343 11.58 29.98 -3.08
CA LEU A 343 12.38 30.67 -4.10
C LEU A 343 11.52 31.11 -5.29
N ALA A 344 10.59 30.25 -5.73
CA ALA A 344 9.63 30.60 -6.78
C ALA A 344 8.70 31.73 -6.32
N VAL A 345 8.23 31.70 -5.06
CA VAL A 345 7.42 32.76 -4.45
C VAL A 345 8.18 34.08 -4.37
N ARG A 346 9.49 34.07 -4.07
CA ARG A 346 10.32 35.29 -4.07
C ARG A 346 10.41 35.94 -5.44
N ARG A 347 10.38 35.14 -6.52
CA ARG A 347 10.44 35.61 -7.91
C ARG A 347 9.11 36.13 -8.46
N LEU A 348 8.00 35.99 -7.72
CA LEU A 348 6.73 36.60 -8.11
C LEU A 348 6.85 38.14 -8.06
N ARG A 349 6.74 38.77 -9.22
CA ARG A 349 6.64 40.23 -9.35
C ARG A 349 5.20 40.65 -9.07
N PRO A 350 4.98 41.79 -8.38
CA PRO A 350 3.66 42.41 -8.33
C PRO A 350 3.20 42.84 -9.74
#